data_AF-A0A2T9ZMS9-F1
#
_entry.id   AF-A0A2T9ZMS9-F1
#
_cell.length_a   1.000
_cell.length_b   1.000
_cell.length_c   1.000
_cell.angle_alpha   90.00
_cell.angle_beta   90.00
_cell.angle_gamma   90.00
#
_symmetry.space_group_name_H-M   'P 1'
#
loop_
_entity.id
_entity.type
_entity.pdbx_description
1 polymer ?
#
loop_
_entity_poly.entity_id
_entity_poly.type
_entity_poly.pdbx_seq_one_letter_code
_entity_poly.pdbx_strand_id
1 'polypeptide(L)' 'MKQVFLVLVVSVAGCSDPVEVELFNYQGCRRQMTEEFIENGIDPVAANMQAKAYCEEQMEK' A
#
# COMPACT_ATOMS: atom_id res chain seq x y z
N MET A 1 -26.01 -38.24 30.20
CA MET A 1 -25.12 -37.09 30.41
C MET A 1 -25.07 -36.30 29.10
N LYS A 2 -25.67 -35.11 29.09
CA LYS A 2 -25.95 -34.31 27.91
C LYS A 2 -24.74 -33.41 27.65
N GLN A 3 -23.85 -33.82 26.75
CA GLN A 3 -22.68 -33.00 26.40
C GLN A 3 -23.13 -31.89 25.47
N VAL A 4 -23.16 -30.68 26.01
CA VAL A 4 -23.44 -29.44 25.29
C VAL A 4 -22.16 -29.06 24.57
N PHE A 5 -22.10 -29.35 23.26
CA PHE A 5 -21.07 -28.81 22.38
C PHE A 5 -21.30 -27.31 22.23
N LEU A 6 -20.55 -26.52 23.01
CA LEU A 6 -20.50 -25.08 22.90
C LEU A 6 -19.65 -24.75 21.66
N VAL A 7 -20.30 -24.65 20.50
CA VAL A 7 -19.66 -24.19 19.27
C VAL A 7 -19.38 -22.70 19.45
N LEU A 8 -18.16 -22.36 19.84
CA LEU A 8 -17.62 -21.01 19.78
C LEU A 8 -17.54 -20.62 18.30
N VAL A 9 -18.61 -20.00 17.80
CA VAL A 9 -18.58 -19.21 16.56
C VAL A 9 -17.74 -17.99 16.88
N VAL A 10 -16.42 -18.12 16.70
CA VAL A 10 -15.53 -16.96 16.64
C VAL A 10 -15.86 -16.28 15.32
N SER A 11 -16.85 -15.39 15.38
CA SER A 11 -17.14 -14.42 14.34
C SER A 11 -15.89 -13.58 14.16
N VAL A 12 -15.03 -13.97 13.24
CA VAL A 12 -13.97 -13.12 12.68
C VAL A 12 -14.69 -12.09 11.79
N ALA A 13 -15.48 -11.24 12.42
CA ALA A 13 -15.83 -9.93 11.90
C ALA A 13 -14.57 -9.07 12.03
N GLY A 14 -13.51 -9.47 11.31
CA GLY A 14 -12.44 -8.58 10.97
C GLY A 14 -13.01 -7.64 9.92
N CYS A 15 -13.68 -6.59 10.38
CA CYS A 15 -13.72 -5.36 9.61
C CYS A 15 -12.25 -4.99 9.39
N SER A 16 -11.66 -5.44 8.28
CA SER A 16 -10.48 -4.76 7.77
C SER A 16 -10.99 -3.36 7.49
N ASP A 17 -10.67 -2.42 8.37
CA ASP A 17 -10.67 -1.02 7.98
C ASP A 17 -10.08 -0.96 6.57
N PRO A 18 -10.68 -0.20 5.63
CA PRO A 18 -10.08 -0.03 4.32
C PRO A 18 -8.73 0.62 4.54
N VAL A 19 -7.70 -0.23 4.71
CA VAL A 19 -6.30 0.14 4.79
C VAL A 19 -6.10 1.08 3.64
N GLU A 20 -5.79 2.35 3.91
CA GLU A 20 -5.87 3.47 2.96
C GLU A 20 -5.23 3.09 1.63
N VAL A 21 -6.02 2.52 0.72
CA VAL A 21 -5.54 1.82 -0.47
C VAL A 21 -4.74 2.79 -1.33
N GLU A 22 -5.18 4.04 -1.30
CA GLU A 22 -4.55 5.19 -1.91
C GLU A 22 -3.13 5.46 -1.38
N LEU A 23 -2.90 5.45 -0.06
CA LEU A 23 -1.57 5.65 0.51
C LEU A 23 -0.61 4.53 0.13
N PHE A 24 -1.06 3.28 0.14
CA PHE A 24 -0.23 2.14 -0.25
C PHE A 24 0.08 2.15 -1.75
N ASN A 25 -0.89 2.51 -2.59
CA ASN A 25 -0.69 2.68 -4.03
C ASN A 25 0.31 3.79 -4.31
N TYR A 26 0.21 4.92 -3.60
CA TYR A 26 1.15 6.03 -3.70
C TYR A 26 2.58 5.61 -3.33
N GLN A 27 2.74 4.94 -2.19
CA GLN A 27 4.05 4.46 -1.74
C GLN A 27 4.64 3.41 -2.69
N GLY A 28 3.80 2.53 -3.24
CA GLY A 28 4.19 1.55 -4.26
C GLY A 28 4.69 2.22 -5.54
N CYS A 29 3.91 3.16 -6.08
CA CYS A 29 4.28 3.95 -7.25
C CYS A 29 5.61 4.68 -7.01
N ARG A 30 5.73 5.39 -5.89
CA ARG A 30 6.92 6.20 -5.61
C ARG A 30 8.18 5.34 -5.52
N ARG A 31 8.09 4.15 -4.92
CA ARG A 31 9.21 3.20 -4.87
C ARG A 31 9.61 2.74 -6.28
N GLN A 32 8.65 2.26 -7.06
CA GLN A 32 8.90 1.76 -8.42
C GLN A 32 9.55 2.83 -9.30
N MET A 33 9.00 4.04 -9.31
CA MET A 33 9.53 5.12 -10.13
C MET A 33 10.91 5.61 -9.66
N THR A 34 11.18 5.55 -8.35
CA THR A 34 12.52 5.87 -7.83
C THR A 34 13.56 4.88 -8.36
N GLU A 35 13.24 3.58 -8.35
CA GLU A 35 14.12 2.54 -8.89
C GLU A 35 14.35 2.75 -10.40
N GLU A 36 13.29 3.03 -11.17
CA GLU A 36 13.39 3.32 -12.61
C GLU A 36 14.24 4.57 -12.92
N PHE A 37 14.08 5.66 -12.16
CA PHE A 37 14.88 6.87 -12.37
C PHE A 37 16.35 6.67 -12.01
N ILE A 38 16.64 5.87 -10.97
CA ILE A 38 18.02 5.49 -10.62
C ILE A 38 18.64 4.65 -11.74
N GLU A 39 17.90 3.68 -12.31
CA GLU A 39 18.36 2.87 -13.44
C GLU A 39 18.66 3.73 -14.69
N ASN A 40 17.94 4.84 -14.85
CA ASN A 40 18.20 5.84 -15.89
C ASN A 40 19.35 6.81 -15.56
N GLY A 41 20.08 6.60 -14.45
CA GLY A 41 21.26 7.37 -14.07
C GLY A 41 20.95 8.67 -13.32
N ILE A 42 19.73 8.85 -12.81
CA ILE A 42 19.40 9.99 -11.97
C ILE A 42 19.92 9.76 -10.55
N ASP A 43 20.46 10.80 -9.93
CA ASP A 43 20.88 10.79 -8.53
C ASP A 43 19.73 10.28 -7.61
N PRO A 44 19.98 9.42 -6.61
CA PRO A 44 18.93 8.84 -5.78
C PRO A 44 18.01 9.85 -5.10
N VAL A 45 18.51 11.03 -4.71
CA VAL A 45 17.69 12.08 -4.10
C VAL A 45 16.80 12.72 -5.16
N ALA A 46 17.37 13.07 -6.32
CA ALA A 46 16.62 13.62 -7.44
C ALA A 46 15.57 12.63 -7.98
N ALA A 47 15.91 11.34 -8.08
CA ALA A 47 15.02 10.27 -8.49
C ALA A 47 13.80 10.16 -7.55
N ASN A 48 14.04 10.19 -6.24
CA ASN A 48 12.97 10.16 -5.25
C ASN A 48 12.05 11.39 -5.33
N MET A 49 12.63 12.58 -5.56
CA MET A 49 11.84 13.81 -5.74
C MET A 49 11.00 13.78 -7.02
N GLN A 50 11.55 13.27 -8.12
CA GLN A 50 10.82 13.12 -9.39
C GLN A 50 9.72 12.06 -9.28
N ALA A 51 10.03 10.91 -8.66
CA ALA A 51 9.06 9.85 -8.41
C ALA A 51 7.88 10.34 -7.56
N LYS A 52 8.15 11.17 -6.56
CA LYS A 52 7.12 11.85 -5.77
C LYS A 52 6.18 12.65 -6.68
N ALA A 53 6.72 13.60 -7.45
CA ALA A 53 5.90 14.47 -8.30
C ALA A 53 5.08 13.67 -9.33
N TYR A 54 5.71 12.68 -9.97
CA TYR A 54 5.03 11.80 -10.92
C TYR A 54 3.85 11.06 -10.28
N CYS A 55 4.05 10.44 -9.11
CA CYS A 55 3.00 9.66 -8.47
C CYS A 55 1.88 10.54 -7.89
N GLU A 56 2.18 11.77 -7.44
CA GLU A 56 1.15 12.76 -7.08
C GLU A 56 0.29 13.10 -8.30
N GLU A 57 0.89 13.41 -9.44
CA GLU A 57 0.15 13.72 -10.68
C GLU A 57 -0.71 12.56 -11.22
N GLN A 58 -0.29 11.31 -11.01
CA GLN A 58 -1.06 10.14 -11.46
C GLN A 58 -2.27 9.84 -10.58
N MET A 59 -2.25 10.29 -9.32
CA MET A 59 -3.31 10.00 -8.34
C MET A 59 -4.29 11.18 -8.17
N GLU A 60 -3.88 12.38 -8.58
CA GLU A 60 -4.78 13.53 -8.72
C GLU A 60 -5.65 13.49 -10.01
N LYS A 61 -5.39 12.52 -10.91
CA LYS A 61 -6.15 12.29 -12.16
C LYS A 61 -7.20 11.20 -12.01
#